data_AF-A0A9D9U5J1-F1
#
_entry.id   AF-A0A9D9U5J1-F1
#
_cell.length_a   1.000
_cell.length_b   1.000
_cell.length_c   1.000
_cell.angle_alpha   90.00
_cell.angle_beta   90.00
_cell.angle_gamma   90.00
#
_symmetry.space_group_name_H-M   'P 1'
#
loop_
_entity.id
_entity.type
_entity.pdbx_description
1 polymer ?
#
loop_
_entity_poly.entity_id
_entity_poly.type
_entity_poly.pdbx_seq_one_letter_code
_entity_poly.pdbx_strand_id
1 'polypeptide(L)'
;RLTKSAVLRNNADSVRYYLFPDSLNFYIGTSKSLNYWGKSKMYAEQVSGANSYSVFLQGDLPICKMETMHKNGRRIAMVKESYGNAFAPFLINNYEKIIVVDSRYYSGDFIGMLKAEGINELLFLNNIFAAHTPFHISNIKGLTSPGSTKAKP
;
A
#
# COMPACT_ATOMS: atom_id res chain seq x y z
N ARG A 1 18.19 12.11 -1.61
CA ARG A 1 18.65 13.50 -1.32
C ARG A 1 18.60 13.69 0.20
N LEU A 2 19.72 13.48 0.90
CA LEU A 2 19.85 13.87 2.31
C LEU A 2 20.46 15.27 2.34
N THR A 3 19.82 16.21 3.02
CA THR A 3 20.40 17.52 3.26
C THR A 3 21.71 17.33 4.05
N LYS A 4 22.85 17.81 3.55
CA LYS A 4 24.15 17.72 4.26
C LYS A 4 24.24 18.66 5.49
N SER A 5 23.10 19.11 6.02
CA SER A 5 23.03 20.03 7.16
C SER A 5 23.44 19.31 8.44
N ALA A 6 24.42 19.86 9.15
CA ALA A 6 24.84 19.37 10.46
C ALA A 6 23.72 19.48 11.50
N VAL A 7 22.85 20.49 11.39
CA VAL A 7 21.71 20.71 12.29
C VAL A 7 20.72 19.54 12.21
N LEU A 8 20.35 19.12 11.00
CA LEU A 8 19.42 18.01 10.79
C LEU A 8 20.06 16.65 11.11
N ARG A 9 21.38 16.51 10.94
CA ARG A 9 22.11 15.31 11.39
C ARG A 9 22.05 15.14 12.91
N ASN A 10 22.20 16.24 13.64
CA ASN A 10 22.22 16.23 15.10
C ASN A 10 20.81 16.23 15.72
N ASN A 11 19.77 16.45 14.92
CA ASN A 11 18.36 16.42 15.32
C ASN A 11 17.58 15.51 14.37
N ALA A 12 17.80 14.20 14.49
CA ALA A 12 17.16 13.24 13.60
C ALA A 12 15.64 13.23 13.78
N ASP A 13 14.91 13.16 12.67
CA ASP A 13 13.46 12.97 12.70
C ASP A 13 13.08 11.60 13.28
N SER A 14 11.91 11.55 13.91
CA SER A 14 11.33 10.31 14.43
C SER A 14 10.03 9.97 13.70
N VAL A 15 9.78 8.68 13.50
CA VAL A 15 8.48 8.17 13.03
C VAL A 15 7.73 7.58 14.22
N ARG A 16 6.48 8.01 14.41
CA ARG A 16 5.58 7.48 15.44
C ARG A 16 4.37 6.89 14.73
N TYR A 17 3.97 5.69 15.12
CA TYR A 17 2.83 4.98 14.55
C TYR A 17 2.02 4.28 15.65
N TYR A 18 0.75 4.06 15.36
CA TYR A 18 -0.17 3.38 16.26
C TYR A 18 -0.02 1.86 16.13
N LEU A 19 0.06 1.16 17.27
CA LEU A 19 0.04 -0.29 17.32
C LEU A 19 -1.40 -0.77 17.53
N PHE A 20 -1.89 -1.56 16.59
CA PHE A 20 -3.23 -2.12 16.69
C PHE A 20 -3.20 -3.31 17.67
N PRO A 21 -4.08 -3.32 18.68
CA PRO A 21 -4.13 -4.41 19.66
C PRO A 21 -4.67 -5.71 19.05
N ASP A 22 -5.47 -5.61 17.99
CA ASP A 22 -6.05 -6.76 17.33
C ASP A 22 -5.04 -7.53 16.47
N SER A 23 -5.12 -8.86 16.56
CA SER A 23 -4.34 -9.74 15.70
C SER A 23 -4.79 -9.59 14.24
N LEU A 24 -3.86 -9.36 13.32
CA LEU A 24 -4.14 -9.34 11.89
C LEU A 24 -3.19 -10.27 11.15
N ASN A 25 -3.67 -10.90 10.08
CA ASN A 25 -2.80 -11.62 9.16
C ASN A 25 -2.42 -10.69 8.01
N PHE A 26 -1.13 -10.47 7.83
CA PHE A 26 -0.58 -9.66 6.75
C PHE A 26 0.12 -10.54 5.72
N TYR A 27 -0.19 -10.29 4.44
CA TYR A 27 0.38 -11.02 3.31
C TYR A 27 0.87 -10.08 2.23
N ILE A 28 1.93 -10.49 1.55
CA ILE A 28 2.51 -9.79 0.40
C ILE A 28 2.22 -10.61 -0.85
N GLY A 29 1.72 -9.96 -1.90
CA GLY A 29 1.47 -10.60 -3.19
C GLY A 29 2.50 -10.19 -4.25
N THR A 30 2.32 -10.70 -5.47
CA THR A 30 3.21 -10.39 -6.60
C THR A 30 2.63 -9.29 -7.49
N SER A 31 3.47 -8.73 -8.36
CA SER A 31 3.03 -7.70 -9.31
C SER A 31 2.15 -8.22 -10.45
N LYS A 32 2.02 -9.53 -10.66
CA LYS A 32 1.33 -10.09 -11.86
C LYS A 32 0.29 -11.17 -11.56
N SER A 33 0.41 -11.87 -10.43
CA SER A 33 -0.39 -13.05 -10.12
C SER A 33 -1.00 -12.98 -8.72
N LEU A 34 -2.21 -13.50 -8.61
CA LEU A 34 -2.98 -13.66 -7.37
C LEU A 34 -2.76 -15.01 -6.70
N ASN A 35 -1.99 -15.91 -7.34
CA ASN A 35 -1.82 -17.28 -6.89
C ASN A 35 -0.81 -17.41 -5.73
N TYR A 36 -0.27 -16.28 -5.26
CA TYR A 36 0.73 -16.26 -4.22
C TYR A 36 0.47 -15.14 -3.21
N TRP A 37 0.42 -15.52 -1.94
CA TRP A 37 0.35 -14.63 -0.78
C TRP A 37 1.38 -15.11 0.26
N GLY A 38 2.50 -14.38 0.38
CA GLY A 38 3.53 -14.68 1.37
C GLY A 38 3.19 -14.04 2.71
N LYS A 39 3.06 -14.84 3.78
CA LYS A 39 2.81 -14.32 5.14
C LYS A 39 3.98 -13.45 5.61
N SER A 40 3.68 -12.29 6.18
CA SER A 40 4.70 -11.36 6.67
C SER A 40 4.17 -10.49 7.82
N LYS A 41 4.91 -9.44 8.19
CA LYS A 41 4.50 -8.44 9.19
C LYS A 41 4.11 -7.13 8.52
N MET A 42 3.04 -6.48 8.97
CA MET A 42 2.63 -5.20 8.40
C MET A 42 3.64 -4.08 8.69
N TYR A 43 4.14 -4.02 9.93
CA TYR A 43 5.17 -3.06 10.33
C TYR A 43 6.57 -3.64 10.16
N ALA A 44 7.43 -2.93 9.42
CA ALA A 44 8.84 -3.26 9.23
C ALA A 44 9.71 -2.55 10.28
N GLU A 45 9.61 -2.95 11.56
CA GLU A 45 10.27 -2.26 12.68
C GLU A 45 11.81 -2.25 12.61
N GLN A 46 12.40 -3.05 11.72
CA GLN A 46 13.84 -3.07 11.45
C GLN A 46 14.33 -1.92 10.55
N VAL A 47 13.45 -1.10 9.96
CA VAL A 47 13.88 0.01 9.08
C VAL A 47 14.40 1.19 9.89
N SER A 48 15.36 1.93 9.32
CA SER A 48 15.94 3.12 9.96
C SER A 48 16.48 4.12 8.94
N GLY A 49 16.89 5.29 9.43
CA GLY A 49 17.51 6.35 8.63
C GLY A 49 16.59 6.88 7.54
N ALA A 50 17.09 6.98 6.30
CA ALA A 50 16.31 7.50 5.18
C ALA A 50 15.08 6.64 4.81
N ASN A 51 15.03 5.39 5.28
CA ASN A 51 13.96 4.44 5.00
C ASN A 51 12.95 4.31 6.14
N SER A 52 13.01 5.16 7.17
CA SER A 52 12.12 5.04 8.35
C SER A 52 10.63 5.04 8.00
N TYR A 53 10.23 5.73 6.91
CA TYR A 53 8.84 5.71 6.44
C TYR A 53 8.37 4.32 5.95
N SER A 54 9.28 3.47 5.50
CA SER A 54 8.97 2.09 5.08
C SER A 54 8.57 1.17 6.24
N VAL A 55 8.53 1.69 7.48
CA VAL A 55 7.91 0.98 8.60
C VAL A 55 6.47 0.60 8.26
N PHE A 56 5.76 1.45 7.53
CA PHE A 56 4.41 1.16 7.05
C PHE A 56 4.43 0.23 5.84
N LEU A 57 3.73 -0.90 5.93
CA LEU A 57 3.52 -1.88 4.86
C LEU A 57 4.81 -2.45 4.24
N GLN A 58 5.97 -2.26 4.87
CA GLN A 58 7.29 -2.54 4.30
C GLN A 58 7.65 -1.69 3.07
N GLY A 59 7.03 -0.51 2.94
CA GLY A 59 7.21 0.39 1.80
C GLY A 59 6.26 0.10 0.64
N ASP A 60 6.75 0.32 -0.58
CA ASP A 60 5.91 0.32 -1.78
C ASP A 60 5.81 -1.06 -2.44
N LEU A 61 5.11 -1.97 -1.78
CA LEU A 61 4.79 -3.28 -2.34
C LEU A 61 3.77 -3.16 -3.49
N PRO A 62 3.86 -4.00 -4.54
CA PRO A 62 2.86 -4.02 -5.61
C PRO A 62 1.45 -4.26 -5.07
N ILE A 63 1.31 -5.23 -4.18
CA ILE A 63 0.06 -5.55 -3.53
C ILE A 63 0.33 -6.20 -2.17
N CYS A 64 -0.47 -5.83 -1.16
CA CYS A 64 -0.51 -6.54 0.11
C CYS A 64 -1.97 -6.73 0.58
N LYS A 65 -2.17 -7.71 1.44
CA LYS A 65 -3.47 -8.11 1.98
C LYS A 65 -3.41 -8.12 3.51
N MET A 66 -4.41 -7.53 4.14
CA MET A 66 -4.67 -7.63 5.57
C MET A 66 -6.02 -8.31 5.78
N GLU A 67 -6.01 -9.35 6.60
CA GLU A 67 -7.21 -10.03 7.07
C GLU A 67 -7.33 -9.82 8.58
N THR A 68 -8.46 -9.24 9.00
CA THR A 68 -8.69 -8.83 10.38
C THR A 68 -9.57 -9.84 11.12
N MET A 69 -9.65 -9.69 12.44
CA MET A 69 -10.59 -10.47 13.25
C MET A 69 -12.03 -9.99 13.13
N HIS A 70 -12.27 -8.80 12.57
CA HIS A 70 -13.62 -8.29 12.33
C HIS A 70 -14.29 -9.11 11.21
N LYS A 71 -15.51 -9.60 11.46
CA LYS A 71 -16.30 -10.40 10.50
C LYS A 71 -17.59 -9.67 10.14
N ASN A 72 -17.43 -8.48 9.54
CA ASN A 72 -18.54 -7.59 9.20
C ASN A 72 -18.90 -7.59 7.70
N GLY A 73 -18.26 -8.45 6.88
CA GLY A 73 -18.51 -8.53 5.44
C GLY A 73 -18.00 -7.35 4.61
N ARG A 74 -17.41 -6.32 5.23
CA ARG A 74 -16.86 -5.15 4.53
C ARG A 74 -15.46 -5.46 4.02
N ARG A 75 -15.23 -5.27 2.71
CA ARG A 75 -13.99 -5.65 2.04
C ARG A 75 -13.56 -4.54 1.10
N ILE A 76 -12.45 -3.87 1.43
CA ILE A 76 -11.98 -2.69 0.71
C ILE A 76 -10.70 -2.96 -0.06
N ALA A 77 -10.58 -2.38 -1.25
CA ALA A 77 -9.31 -2.20 -1.93
C ALA A 77 -8.90 -0.71 -1.90
N MET A 78 -7.65 -0.43 -1.54
CA MET A 78 -7.05 0.89 -1.60
C MET A 78 -6.03 0.95 -2.73
N VAL A 79 -6.26 1.81 -3.71
CA VAL A 79 -5.30 2.13 -4.78
C VAL A 79 -4.51 3.37 -4.41
N LYS A 80 -3.20 3.22 -4.29
CA LYS A 80 -2.33 4.24 -3.69
C LYS A 80 -1.00 4.45 -4.42
N GLU A 81 -0.29 5.48 -3.97
CA GLU A 81 1.16 5.62 -4.00
C GLU A 81 1.71 5.73 -2.56
N SER A 82 2.99 6.04 -2.36
CA SER A 82 3.66 5.91 -1.05
C SER A 82 2.96 6.64 0.10
N TYR A 83 2.24 7.74 -0.16
CA TYR A 83 1.44 8.44 0.85
C TYR A 83 0.40 7.55 1.53
N GLY A 84 -0.16 6.57 0.82
CA GLY A 84 -1.16 5.65 1.38
C GLY A 84 -0.62 4.61 2.37
N ASN A 85 0.70 4.42 2.45
CA ASN A 85 1.28 3.42 3.35
C ASN A 85 0.92 3.70 4.81
N ALA A 86 1.06 4.96 5.23
CA ALA A 86 0.74 5.38 6.60
C ALA A 86 -0.77 5.39 6.90
N PHE A 87 -1.61 5.50 5.86
CA PHE A 87 -3.06 5.51 6.02
C PHE A 87 -3.66 4.10 6.16
N ALA A 88 -3.13 3.12 5.43
CA ALA A 88 -3.69 1.76 5.37
C ALA A 88 -4.01 1.14 6.74
N PRO A 89 -3.20 1.32 7.81
CA PRO A 89 -3.50 0.72 9.10
C PRO A 89 -4.82 1.23 9.72
N PHE A 90 -5.24 2.47 9.45
CA PHE A 90 -6.50 3.01 9.99
C PHE A 90 -7.75 2.31 9.42
N LEU A 91 -7.61 1.53 8.35
CA LEU A 91 -8.69 0.70 7.80
C LEU A 91 -8.94 -0.56 8.65
N ILE A 92 -7.98 -1.03 9.44
CA ILE A 92 -8.03 -2.33 10.15
C ILE A 92 -9.30 -2.47 10.99
N ASN A 93 -9.68 -1.44 11.76
CA ASN A 93 -10.81 -1.52 12.68
C ASN A 93 -12.19 -1.52 11.99
N ASN A 94 -12.24 -1.29 10.68
CA ASN A 94 -13.49 -1.06 9.94
C ASN A 94 -13.82 -2.16 8.93
N TYR A 95 -12.84 -2.99 8.56
CA TYR A 95 -12.94 -3.91 7.43
C TYR A 95 -12.47 -5.31 7.79
N GLU A 96 -13.18 -6.32 7.31
CA GLU A 96 -12.80 -7.74 7.42
C GLU A 96 -11.57 -8.06 6.55
N LYS A 97 -11.51 -7.45 5.37
CA LYS A 97 -10.41 -7.61 4.42
C LYS A 97 -10.02 -6.27 3.81
N ILE A 98 -8.72 -6.01 3.76
CA ILE A 98 -8.13 -4.83 3.13
C ILE A 98 -7.08 -5.29 2.13
N ILE A 99 -7.23 -4.88 0.88
CA ILE A 99 -6.20 -5.03 -0.15
C ILE A 99 -5.60 -3.66 -0.42
N VAL A 100 -4.28 -3.55 -0.38
CA VAL A 100 -3.58 -2.33 -0.76
C VAL A 100 -2.83 -2.58 -2.05
N VAL A 101 -3.10 -1.76 -3.07
CA VAL A 101 -2.52 -1.87 -4.41
C VAL A 101 -1.72 -0.61 -4.69
N ASP A 102 -0.42 -0.76 -4.94
CA ASP A 102 0.38 0.34 -5.46
C ASP A 102 0.22 0.42 -6.98
N SER A 103 -0.42 1.51 -7.44
CA SER A 103 -0.72 1.70 -8.86
C SER A 103 0.53 1.73 -9.74
N ARG A 104 1.69 2.08 -9.20
CA ARG A 104 2.96 2.11 -9.94
C ARG A 104 3.45 0.70 -10.25
N TYR A 105 3.31 -0.23 -9.30
CA TYR A 105 3.98 -1.54 -9.37
C TYR A 105 3.06 -2.72 -9.69
N TYR A 106 1.75 -2.61 -9.44
CA TYR A 106 0.82 -3.71 -9.70
C TYR A 106 0.38 -3.80 -11.17
N SER A 107 0.70 -4.90 -11.83
CA SER A 107 0.45 -5.14 -13.26
C SER A 107 -0.39 -6.39 -13.55
N GLY A 108 -0.98 -6.99 -12.51
CA GLY A 108 -1.90 -8.12 -12.65
C GLY A 108 -3.30 -7.68 -13.09
N ASP A 109 -4.19 -8.65 -13.28
CA ASP A 109 -5.60 -8.39 -13.54
C ASP A 109 -6.28 -7.78 -12.31
N PHE A 110 -6.35 -6.45 -12.28
CA PHE A 110 -6.95 -5.72 -11.17
C PHE A 110 -8.43 -6.04 -11.00
N ILE A 111 -9.21 -6.11 -12.09
CA ILE A 111 -10.64 -6.39 -12.01
C ILE A 111 -10.89 -7.84 -11.58
N GLY A 112 -10.12 -8.78 -12.11
CA GLY A 112 -10.14 -10.18 -11.66
C GLY A 112 -9.78 -10.30 -10.18
N MET A 113 -8.79 -9.54 -9.71
CA MET A 113 -8.41 -9.48 -8.29
C MET A 113 -9.54 -8.99 -7.39
N LEU A 114 -10.18 -7.88 -7.75
CA LEU A 114 -11.29 -7.34 -6.95
C LEU A 114 -12.42 -8.38 -6.82
N LYS A 115 -12.75 -9.08 -7.91
CA LYS A 115 -13.75 -10.15 -7.92
C LYS A 115 -13.33 -11.35 -7.08
N ALA A 116 -12.11 -11.85 -7.27
CA ALA A 116 -11.60 -13.02 -6.58
C ALA A 116 -11.50 -12.81 -5.06
N GLU A 117 -11.11 -11.61 -4.62
CA GLU A 117 -11.01 -11.26 -3.20
C GLU A 117 -12.37 -10.83 -2.59
N GLY A 118 -13.40 -10.64 -3.42
CA GLY A 118 -14.76 -10.24 -3.02
C GLY A 118 -14.84 -8.80 -2.54
N ILE A 119 -14.08 -7.89 -3.16
CA ILE A 119 -14.05 -6.47 -2.81
C ILE A 119 -15.37 -5.79 -3.16
N ASN A 120 -15.93 -5.04 -2.20
CA ASN A 120 -17.19 -4.29 -2.35
C ASN A 120 -17.03 -2.78 -2.14
N GLU A 121 -15.87 -2.31 -1.68
CA GLU A 121 -15.53 -0.90 -1.55
C GLU A 121 -14.17 -0.60 -2.19
N LEU A 122 -14.05 0.55 -2.86
CA LEU A 122 -12.81 0.99 -3.50
C LEU A 122 -12.44 2.40 -3.05
N LEU A 123 -11.21 2.58 -2.62
CA LEU A 123 -10.63 3.86 -2.19
C LEU A 123 -9.42 4.20 -3.05
N PHE A 124 -9.39 5.39 -3.63
CA PHE A 124 -8.17 5.95 -4.22
C PHE A 124 -7.56 6.93 -3.22
N LEU A 125 -6.30 6.73 -2.87
CA LEU A 125 -5.60 7.58 -1.90
C LEU A 125 -4.20 7.88 -2.40
N ASN A 126 -4.05 9.10 -2.91
CA ASN A 126 -2.80 9.63 -3.43
C ASN A 126 -2.61 11.04 -2.88
N ASN A 127 -1.37 11.46 -2.67
CA ASN A 127 -1.08 12.86 -2.40
C ASN A 127 -1.52 13.75 -3.58
N ILE A 128 -1.73 15.04 -3.32
CA ILE A 128 -2.28 15.96 -4.32
C ILE A 128 -1.39 16.12 -5.56
N PHE A 129 -0.06 16.08 -5.42
CA PHE A 129 0.84 16.13 -6.57
C PHE A 129 0.71 14.88 -7.43
N ALA A 130 0.67 13.71 -6.80
CA ALA A 130 0.46 12.45 -7.50
C ALA A 130 -0.90 12.43 -8.22
N ALA A 131 -1.97 12.92 -7.60
CA ALA A 131 -3.28 13.01 -8.22
C ALA A 131 -3.31 13.85 -9.51
N HIS A 132 -2.41 14.84 -9.64
CA HIS A 132 -2.34 15.74 -10.80
C HIS A 132 -1.19 15.42 -11.78
N THR A 133 -0.36 14.42 -11.51
CA THR A 133 0.80 14.12 -12.37
C THR A 133 0.43 13.08 -13.44
N PRO A 134 0.71 13.34 -14.73
CA PRO A 134 0.39 12.42 -15.83
C PRO A 134 0.88 10.98 -15.62
N PHE A 135 2.06 10.80 -15.01
CA PHE A 135 2.61 9.49 -14.67
C PHE A 135 1.66 8.66 -13.79
N HIS A 136 1.17 9.23 -12.69
CA HIS A 136 0.26 8.54 -11.76
C HIS A 136 -1.12 8.32 -12.37
N ILE A 137 -1.63 9.31 -13.11
CA ILE A 137 -2.88 9.18 -13.88
C ILE A 137 -2.79 8.00 -14.85
N SER A 138 -1.68 7.87 -15.59
CA SER A 138 -1.44 6.77 -16.51
C SER A 138 -1.39 5.41 -15.78
N ASN A 139 -0.75 5.37 -14.61
CA ASN A 139 -0.67 4.13 -13.82
C ASN A 139 -2.03 3.67 -13.30
N ILE A 140 -2.88 4.59 -12.84
CA ILE A 140 -4.24 4.28 -12.41
C ILE A 140 -5.08 3.80 -13.61
N LYS A 141 -5.02 4.49 -14.75
CA LYS A 141 -5.72 4.06 -15.98
C LYS A 141 -5.25 2.67 -16.43
N GLY A 142 -3.97 2.37 -16.30
CA GLY A 142 -3.39 1.09 -16.68
C GLY A 142 -3.91 -0.10 -15.87
N LEU A 143 -4.47 0.10 -14.67
CA LEU A 143 -5.04 -0.97 -13.86
C LEU A 143 -6.25 -1.64 -14.55
N THR A 144 -7.02 -0.88 -15.33
CA THR A 144 -8.24 -1.37 -15.99
C THR A 144 -8.02 -1.75 -17.45
N SER A 145 -6.79 -1.62 -17.96
CA SER A 145 -6.46 -1.85 -19.37
C SER A 145 -5.37 -2.93 -19.51
N PRO A 146 -5.77 -4.22 -19.57
CA PRO A 146 -4.84 -5.33 -19.77
C PRO A 146 -4.00 -5.08 -21.03
N GLY A 147 -2.66 -5.07 -20.89
CA GLY A 147 -1.73 -4.88 -22.01
C GLY A 147 -1.34 -3.44 -22.32
N SER A 148 -1.86 -2.43 -21.61
CA SER A 148 -1.35 -1.06 -21.73
C SER A 148 0.03 -0.95 -21.06
N THR A 149 1.01 -0.44 -21.80
CA THR A 149 2.34 -0.13 -21.25
C THR A 149 2.20 0.92 -20.18
N LYS A 150 2.52 0.57 -18.93
CA LYS A 150 2.64 1.56 -17.85
C LYS A 150 3.69 2.60 -18.22
N ALA A 151 3.44 3.86 -17.87
CA ALA A 151 4.42 4.92 -18.04
C ALA A 151 5.71 4.53 -17.30
N LYS A 152 6.85 4.63 -17.97
CA LYS A 152 8.15 4.46 -17.32
C LYS A 152 8.44 5.69 -16.45
N PRO A 153 9.04 5.49 -15.26
CA PRO A 153 9.45 6.60 -14.40
C PRO A 153 10.50 7.50 -15.06
#